data_AF-A0A2A3XXK2-F1
#
_entry.id   AF-A0A2A3XXK2-F1
#
_cell.length_a   1.000
_cell.length_b   1.000
_cell.length_c   1.000
_cell.angle_alpha   90.00
_cell.angle_beta   90.00
_cell.angle_gamma   90.00
#
_symmetry.space_group_name_H-M   'P 1'
#
loop_
_entity.id
_entity.type
_entity.pdbx_description
1 polymer ?
#
loop_
_entity_poly.entity_id
_entity_poly.type
_entity_poly.pdbx_seq_one_letter_code
_entity_poly.pdbx_strand_id
1 'polypeptide(L)'
;MAQMLNKFTRWQRTESQYLAADPEAVYSIVGNLSQTGSWMKSFDGFVVHDDQRGVGTKVDLRPPGRLFGPLHRATAPAGSITRRNPAQRMVEFTQPQPGGEMVLRWQVDSAGSGALLRFTVALRGVGTAAFKFSVANALCADFALAAARLFKVIPPAAHRTVPAHVVISGGRGFLGRNLVAELVCRGASVAVLTRNAEPDFPAEQYPWDGRHQGAWASALTHEKYPVHLINLAGERVDKRNTAENIAKLTASRVQSTATLAEAAAALETPLASWIQSSTTAIFGDGGETEFTEDSPLPKDARALPEMTGVASAWEQAFNDAQVNAARSYVLRTSLVMHPDAPLLKPLSLLVHTGMGGPLGSGKQWFSWIGMEDWLRLVRNLLGLETPPIPAGVVHAANPHPLRNHEVMAALRSIAGLPGLPTGTLLPKLGAAALGSNARVALTGRKVTSRVLADAGFEFTQNDFSATLHGE
;
A
#
# COMPACT_ATOMS: atom_id res chain seq x y z
N MET A 1 12.24 -22.40 -23.44
CA MET A 1 12.64 -23.24 -22.28
C MET A 1 13.69 -22.56 -21.40
N ALA A 2 14.84 -22.11 -21.92
CA ALA A 2 15.90 -21.46 -21.12
C ALA A 2 15.47 -20.16 -20.39
N GLN A 3 14.73 -19.26 -21.05
CA GLN A 3 14.14 -18.08 -20.39
C GLN A 3 13.12 -18.44 -19.29
N MET A 4 12.41 -19.55 -19.44
CA MET A 4 11.44 -20.04 -18.46
C MET A 4 12.16 -20.63 -17.23
N LEU A 5 13.18 -21.47 -17.45
CA LEU A 5 14.07 -22.01 -16.40
C LEU A 5 14.78 -20.90 -15.60
N ASN A 6 15.15 -19.79 -16.25
CA ASN A 6 15.77 -18.65 -15.59
C ASN A 6 14.82 -17.96 -14.59
N LYS A 7 13.51 -17.88 -14.88
CA LYS A 7 12.51 -17.30 -13.96
C LYS A 7 12.24 -18.15 -12.71
N PHE A 8 12.48 -19.47 -12.77
CA PHE A 8 12.31 -20.35 -11.61
C PHE A 8 13.56 -20.47 -10.74
N THR A 9 14.72 -20.07 -11.27
CA THR A 9 16.02 -20.16 -10.59
C THR A 9 16.60 -18.81 -10.21
N ARG A 10 15.95 -17.71 -10.60
CA ARG A 10 16.31 -16.34 -10.22
C ARG A 10 15.05 -15.52 -9.95
N TRP A 11 15.09 -14.76 -8.88
CA TRP A 11 14.07 -13.78 -8.55
C TRP A 11 14.72 -12.58 -7.89
N GLN A 12 14.25 -11.38 -8.19
CA GLN A 12 14.69 -10.17 -7.53
C GLN A 12 13.51 -9.21 -7.40
N ARG A 13 13.50 -8.42 -6.33
CA ARG A 13 12.60 -7.30 -6.11
C ARG A 13 13.36 -6.18 -5.43
N THR A 14 13.10 -4.94 -5.83
CA THR A 14 13.65 -3.76 -5.16
C THR A 14 12.49 -2.91 -4.66
N GLU A 15 12.49 -2.64 -3.37
CA GLU A 15 11.61 -1.65 -2.77
C GLU A 15 12.36 -0.32 -2.62
N SER A 16 11.64 0.79 -2.72
CA SER A 16 12.23 2.12 -2.51
C SER A 16 11.32 2.96 -1.62
N GLN A 17 11.92 3.74 -0.72
CA GLN A 17 11.19 4.70 0.11
C GLN A 17 12.01 5.98 0.23
N TYR A 18 11.36 7.13 -0.01
CA TYR A 18 11.97 8.43 0.26
C TYR A 18 11.91 8.73 1.75
N LEU A 19 13.03 9.19 2.31
CA LEU A 19 13.17 9.69 3.68
C LEU A 19 13.62 11.15 3.61
N ALA A 20 12.88 12.06 4.24
CA ALA A 20 13.23 13.46 4.45
C ALA A 20 14.32 13.59 5.52
N ALA A 21 15.44 12.91 5.33
CA ALA A 21 16.57 12.89 6.23
C ALA A 21 17.89 12.98 5.45
N ASP A 22 18.94 13.39 6.15
CA ASP A 22 20.30 13.40 5.59
C ASP A 22 20.73 11.99 5.11
N PRO A 23 21.20 11.82 3.86
CA PRO A 23 21.60 10.52 3.32
C PRO A 23 22.73 9.83 4.11
N GLU A 24 23.68 10.57 4.68
CA GLU A 24 24.75 9.97 5.49
C GLU A 24 24.20 9.49 6.83
N ALA A 25 23.27 10.24 7.45
CA ALA A 25 22.60 9.80 8.67
C ALA A 25 21.80 8.51 8.43
N VAL A 26 21.07 8.41 7.31
CA VAL A 26 20.36 7.18 6.91
C VAL A 26 21.37 6.03 6.74
N TYR A 27 22.46 6.26 5.99
CA TYR A 27 23.49 5.24 5.75
C TYR A 27 24.20 4.79 7.03
N SER A 28 24.42 5.69 7.99
CA SER A 28 25.07 5.36 9.26
C SER A 28 24.32 4.27 10.05
N ILE A 29 23.00 4.19 9.89
CA ILE A 29 22.15 3.18 10.51
C ILE A 29 22.04 1.95 9.60
N VAL A 30 21.64 2.09 8.33
CA VAL A 30 21.42 0.93 7.46
C VAL A 30 22.72 0.18 7.12
N GLY A 31 23.84 0.89 7.08
CA GLY A 31 25.18 0.33 6.93
C GLY A 31 25.68 -0.44 8.16
N ASN A 32 24.99 -0.32 9.30
CA ASN A 32 25.26 -1.08 10.51
C ASN A 32 24.21 -2.17 10.72
N LEU A 33 24.45 -3.36 10.15
CA LEU A 33 23.50 -4.48 10.17
C LEU A 33 23.08 -4.92 11.58
N SER A 34 23.91 -4.68 12.62
CA SER A 34 23.51 -4.97 14.02
C SER A 34 22.30 -4.16 14.48
N GLN A 35 22.05 -3.00 13.87
CA GLN A 35 20.91 -2.14 14.20
C GLN A 35 19.64 -2.50 13.41
N THR A 36 19.69 -3.40 12.43
CA THR A 36 18.55 -3.67 11.55
C THR A 36 17.30 -4.13 12.30
N GLY A 37 17.44 -4.90 13.38
CA GLY A 37 16.29 -5.34 14.20
C GLY A 37 15.56 -4.21 14.96
N SER A 38 16.16 -3.03 15.05
CA SER A 38 15.49 -1.87 15.67
C SER A 38 14.37 -1.30 14.78
N TRP A 39 14.50 -1.41 13.46
CA TRP A 39 13.57 -0.80 12.50
C TRP A 39 12.94 -1.78 11.51
N MET A 40 13.60 -2.88 11.17
CA MET A 40 13.05 -3.93 10.31
C MET A 40 12.52 -5.08 11.17
N LYS A 41 11.20 -5.29 11.17
CA LYS A 41 10.52 -6.27 12.03
C LYS A 41 10.10 -7.56 11.31
N SER A 42 10.41 -7.68 10.02
CA SER A 42 10.26 -8.92 9.26
C SER A 42 11.24 -10.02 9.70
N PHE A 43 12.23 -9.68 10.54
CA PHE A 43 13.14 -10.58 11.23
C PHE A 43 13.58 -9.95 12.57
N ASP A 44 14.01 -10.77 13.52
CA ASP A 44 14.38 -10.32 14.89
C ASP A 44 15.69 -9.51 14.91
N GLY A 45 16.47 -9.58 13.83
CA GLY A 45 17.68 -8.78 13.61
C GLY A 45 18.82 -9.60 13.00
N PHE A 46 20.02 -9.01 13.01
CA PHE A 46 21.26 -9.68 12.65
C PHE A 46 22.18 -9.83 13.87
N VAL A 47 22.86 -10.96 14.00
CA VAL A 47 24.02 -11.12 14.88
C VAL A 47 25.26 -10.91 14.04
N VAL A 48 26.04 -9.89 14.37
CA VAL A 48 27.34 -9.63 13.74
C VAL A 48 28.40 -10.23 14.67
N HIS A 49 29.19 -11.18 14.15
CA HIS A 49 30.07 -12.02 14.97
C HIS A 49 31.45 -11.43 15.27
N ASP A 50 31.79 -10.27 14.71
CA ASP A 50 33.06 -9.57 14.95
C ASP A 50 32.85 -8.04 15.11
N ASP A 51 33.96 -7.34 15.36
CA ASP A 51 34.07 -5.88 15.43
C ASP A 51 34.23 -5.21 14.04
N GLN A 52 34.57 -5.99 13.01
CA GLN A 52 34.88 -5.54 11.66
C GLN A 52 33.67 -5.62 10.76
N ARG A 53 32.88 -4.54 10.73
CA ARG A 53 31.70 -4.31 9.85
C ARG A 53 32.03 -4.30 8.32
N GLY A 54 33.16 -4.87 7.88
CA GLY A 54 33.67 -4.84 6.51
C GLY A 54 33.12 -5.93 5.60
N VAL A 55 33.78 -6.16 4.46
CA VAL A 55 33.46 -7.30 3.59
C VAL A 55 34.08 -8.57 4.20
N GLY A 56 33.34 -9.67 4.22
CA GLY A 56 33.74 -10.96 4.80
C GLY A 56 33.20 -11.20 6.21
N THR A 57 32.66 -10.18 6.87
CA THR A 57 32.04 -10.28 8.21
C THR A 57 30.95 -11.35 8.22
N LYS A 58 31.04 -12.28 9.17
CA LYS A 58 29.98 -13.28 9.36
C LYS A 58 28.77 -12.66 10.05
N VAL A 59 27.60 -12.92 9.48
CA VAL A 59 26.34 -12.36 9.97
C VAL A 59 25.26 -13.43 9.99
N ASP A 60 24.63 -13.63 11.15
CA ASP A 60 23.49 -14.53 11.27
C ASP A 60 22.19 -13.72 11.20
N LEU A 61 21.34 -14.06 10.23
CA LEU A 61 19.97 -13.58 10.17
C LEU A 61 19.12 -14.33 11.20
N ARG A 62 18.47 -13.61 12.11
CA ARG A 62 17.54 -14.18 13.09
C ARG A 62 16.11 -14.05 12.57
N PRO A 63 15.47 -15.13 12.07
CA PRO A 63 14.10 -15.04 11.60
C PRO A 63 13.14 -14.80 12.77
N PRO A 64 11.93 -14.28 12.51
CA PRO A 64 11.00 -13.95 13.57
C PRO A 64 10.37 -15.20 14.20
N GLY A 65 10.12 -15.15 15.51
CA GLY A 65 9.23 -16.08 16.21
C GLY A 65 9.88 -17.31 16.86
N ARG A 66 9.16 -17.91 17.82
CA ARG A 66 9.67 -18.95 18.73
C ARG A 66 9.72 -20.37 18.14
N LEU A 67 8.98 -20.66 17.07
CA LEU A 67 8.80 -22.03 16.55
C LEU A 67 9.80 -22.41 15.44
N PHE A 68 9.99 -21.54 14.43
CA PHE A 68 10.91 -21.77 13.31
C PHE A 68 12.31 -21.16 13.53
N GLY A 69 12.42 -20.17 14.43
CA GLY A 69 13.68 -19.52 14.78
C GLY A 69 14.75 -20.42 15.40
N PRO A 70 14.42 -21.43 16.23
CA PRO A 70 15.40 -22.39 16.73
C PRO A 70 15.95 -23.31 15.64
N LEU A 71 15.10 -23.84 14.76
CA LEU A 71 15.52 -24.73 13.66
C LEU A 71 16.39 -23.99 12.65
N HIS A 72 15.99 -22.78 12.24
CA HIS A 72 16.81 -21.94 11.36
C HIS A 72 18.15 -21.59 12.00
N ARG A 73 18.19 -21.19 13.29
CA ARG A 73 19.46 -20.91 14.00
C ARG A 73 20.38 -22.12 14.09
N ALA A 74 19.83 -23.33 14.15
CA ALA A 74 20.60 -24.56 14.26
C ALA A 74 21.10 -25.10 12.90
N THR A 75 20.46 -24.73 11.78
CA THR A 75 20.67 -25.41 10.49
C THR A 75 21.01 -24.49 9.32
N ALA A 76 20.70 -23.18 9.41
CA ALA A 76 21.02 -22.24 8.34
C ALA A 76 22.49 -21.82 8.45
N PRO A 77 23.26 -21.86 7.34
CA PRO A 77 24.61 -21.34 7.35
C PRO A 77 24.60 -19.84 7.63
N ALA A 78 25.64 -19.37 8.32
CA ALA A 78 25.90 -17.95 8.48
C ALA A 78 26.03 -17.30 7.10
N GLY A 79 25.46 -16.10 6.95
CA GLY A 79 25.74 -15.26 5.79
C GLY A 79 26.99 -14.42 6.01
N SER A 80 27.28 -13.55 5.06
CA SER A 80 28.36 -12.58 5.19
C SER A 80 28.04 -11.27 4.48
N ILE A 81 28.70 -10.19 4.91
CA ILE A 81 28.74 -8.95 4.14
C ILE A 81 29.61 -9.18 2.92
N THR A 82 29.03 -9.18 1.72
CA THR A 82 29.73 -9.49 0.47
C THR A 82 30.13 -8.24 -0.29
N ARG A 83 29.44 -7.12 -0.08
CA ARG A 83 29.85 -5.81 -0.60
C ARG A 83 29.57 -4.72 0.43
N ARG A 84 30.47 -3.74 0.48
CA ARG A 84 30.26 -2.49 1.18
C ARG A 84 30.93 -1.37 0.40
N ASN A 85 30.17 -0.34 0.07
CA ASN A 85 30.71 0.84 -0.60
C ASN A 85 30.19 2.09 0.11
N PRO A 86 30.98 2.67 1.05
CA PRO A 86 30.59 3.88 1.75
C PRO A 86 30.40 5.08 0.81
N ALA A 87 31.21 5.20 -0.24
CA ALA A 87 31.09 6.29 -1.22
C ALA A 87 29.77 6.23 -2.01
N GLN A 88 29.20 5.03 -2.18
CA GLN A 88 27.87 4.81 -2.76
C GLN A 88 26.78 4.55 -1.71
N ARG A 89 27.09 4.73 -0.42
CA ARG A 89 26.19 4.43 0.72
C ARG A 89 25.47 3.09 0.56
N MET A 90 26.24 2.05 0.27
CA MET A 90 25.72 0.71 -0.04
C MET A 90 26.32 -0.35 0.89
N VAL A 91 25.48 -1.31 1.29
CA VAL A 91 25.87 -2.55 1.97
C VAL A 91 25.07 -3.73 1.41
N GLU A 92 25.76 -4.85 1.20
CA GLU A 92 25.20 -6.09 0.69
C GLU A 92 25.55 -7.24 1.62
N PHE A 93 24.52 -8.00 2.00
CA PHE A 93 24.61 -9.22 2.76
C PHE A 93 24.17 -10.39 1.87
N THR A 94 24.92 -11.50 1.91
CA THR A 94 24.57 -12.73 1.20
C THR A 94 24.51 -13.89 2.18
N GLN A 95 23.43 -14.67 2.12
CA GLN A 95 23.25 -15.89 2.88
C GLN A 95 23.14 -17.08 1.93
N PRO A 96 23.98 -18.11 2.08
CA PRO A 96 23.78 -19.37 1.36
C PRO A 96 22.45 -20.01 1.76
N GLN A 97 21.78 -20.64 0.80
CA GLN A 97 20.53 -21.37 1.00
C GLN A 97 20.65 -22.76 0.38
N PRO A 98 19.84 -23.76 0.81
CA PRO A 98 19.81 -25.06 0.16
C PRO A 98 19.63 -24.94 -1.36
N GLY A 99 20.67 -25.29 -2.11
CA GLY A 99 20.69 -25.21 -3.58
C GLY A 99 20.71 -23.80 -4.17
N GLY A 100 21.17 -22.78 -3.43
CA GLY A 100 21.15 -21.39 -3.87
C GLY A 100 21.75 -20.35 -2.91
N GLU A 101 21.38 -19.08 -3.11
CA GLU A 101 21.75 -17.95 -2.25
C GLU A 101 20.64 -16.90 -2.18
N MET A 102 20.60 -16.17 -1.08
CA MET A 102 19.79 -14.97 -0.88
C MET A 102 20.70 -13.76 -0.67
N VAL A 103 20.44 -12.68 -1.41
CA VAL A 103 21.16 -11.41 -1.31
C VAL A 103 20.19 -10.34 -0.81
N LEU A 104 20.61 -9.62 0.22
CA LEU A 104 19.94 -8.43 0.74
C LEU A 104 20.87 -7.23 0.54
N ARG A 105 20.41 -6.21 -0.18
CA ARG A 105 21.20 -5.01 -0.45
C ARG A 105 20.43 -3.77 -0.02
N TRP A 106 21.08 -2.91 0.75
CA TRP A 106 20.60 -1.57 1.06
C TRP A 106 21.50 -0.56 0.36
N GLN A 107 20.88 0.40 -0.31
CA GLN A 107 21.57 1.52 -0.96
C GLN A 107 20.83 2.82 -0.64
N VAL A 108 21.58 3.87 -0.34
CA VAL A 108 21.04 5.19 -0.02
C VAL A 108 21.50 6.21 -1.05
N ASP A 109 20.59 6.57 -1.95
CA ASP A 109 20.85 7.61 -2.94
C ASP A 109 20.43 8.98 -2.38
N SER A 110 21.12 10.05 -2.78
CA SER A 110 20.63 11.41 -2.51
C SER A 110 19.44 11.70 -3.44
N ALA A 111 18.34 12.22 -2.91
CA ALA A 111 17.14 12.49 -3.69
C ALA A 111 16.52 13.82 -3.29
N GLY A 112 16.68 14.84 -4.14
CA GLY A 112 16.24 16.21 -3.84
C GLY A 112 16.80 16.69 -2.51
N SER A 113 15.90 16.83 -1.55
CA SER A 113 16.23 17.27 -0.19
C SER A 113 16.54 16.09 0.75
N GLY A 114 16.14 14.87 0.44
CA GLY A 114 16.28 13.73 1.34
C GLY A 114 17.19 12.64 0.81
N ALA A 115 16.87 11.44 1.27
CA ALA A 115 17.49 10.20 0.86
C ALA A 115 16.44 9.29 0.21
N LEU A 116 16.82 8.58 -0.84
CA LEU A 116 16.05 7.47 -1.37
C LEU A 116 16.71 6.17 -0.90
N LEU A 117 16.04 5.48 0.03
CA LEU A 117 16.48 4.18 0.51
C LEU A 117 15.95 3.11 -0.44
N ARG A 118 16.85 2.33 -1.03
CA ARG A 118 16.53 1.16 -1.85
C ARG A 118 16.90 -0.10 -1.12
N PHE A 119 15.98 -1.05 -1.10
CA PHE A 119 16.18 -2.38 -0.54
C PHE A 119 15.92 -3.44 -1.59
N THR A 120 16.98 -4.14 -2.01
CA THR A 120 16.90 -5.22 -2.98
C THR A 120 16.99 -6.56 -2.29
N VAL A 121 16.04 -7.45 -2.57
CA VAL A 121 16.11 -8.87 -2.24
C VAL A 121 16.29 -9.65 -3.53
N ALA A 122 17.36 -10.44 -3.63
CA ALA A 122 17.58 -11.33 -4.76
C ALA A 122 17.77 -12.77 -4.30
N LEU A 123 17.14 -13.72 -5.00
CA LEU A 123 17.23 -15.15 -4.79
C LEU A 123 17.79 -15.80 -6.05
N ARG A 124 18.70 -16.75 -5.86
CA ARG A 124 19.26 -17.55 -6.95
C ARG A 124 19.34 -19.01 -6.55
N GLY A 125 19.15 -19.91 -7.51
CA GLY A 125 19.26 -21.36 -7.31
C GLY A 125 17.92 -22.10 -7.35
N VAL A 126 17.97 -23.42 -7.20
CA VAL A 126 16.82 -24.33 -7.41
C VAL A 126 15.72 -24.17 -6.35
N GLY A 127 16.04 -23.61 -5.18
CA GLY A 127 15.08 -23.31 -4.11
C GLY A 127 14.33 -21.99 -4.26
N THR A 128 14.64 -21.17 -5.27
CA THR A 128 14.15 -19.78 -5.41
C THR A 128 12.64 -19.64 -5.25
N ALA A 129 11.85 -20.52 -5.89
CA ALA A 129 10.39 -20.47 -5.80
C ALA A 129 9.89 -20.66 -4.35
N ALA A 130 10.43 -21.63 -3.62
CA ALA A 130 10.03 -21.89 -2.24
C ALA A 130 10.40 -20.70 -1.32
N PHE A 131 11.64 -20.20 -1.43
CA PHE A 131 12.13 -19.09 -0.61
C PHE A 131 11.45 -17.75 -0.90
N LYS A 132 11.01 -17.53 -2.15
CA LYS A 132 10.23 -16.36 -2.53
C LYS A 132 8.96 -16.25 -1.70
N PHE A 133 8.20 -17.34 -1.61
CA PHE A 133 6.90 -17.35 -0.92
C PHE A 133 7.03 -17.42 0.60
N SER A 134 8.09 -18.02 1.14
CA SER A 134 8.28 -18.18 2.59
C SER A 134 9.01 -17.02 3.26
N VAL A 135 9.95 -16.37 2.59
CA VAL A 135 10.84 -15.36 3.20
C VAL A 135 10.84 -14.04 2.43
N ALA A 136 11.19 -14.06 1.13
CA ALA A 136 11.53 -12.83 0.43
C ALA A 136 10.35 -11.85 0.28
N ASN A 137 9.14 -12.38 0.00
CA ASN A 137 7.94 -11.55 -0.05
C ASN A 137 7.63 -10.90 1.31
N ALA A 138 7.87 -11.60 2.43
CA ALA A 138 7.64 -11.06 3.76
C ALA A 138 8.64 -9.93 4.11
N LEU A 139 9.89 -10.04 3.63
CA LEU A 139 10.89 -8.97 3.78
C LEU A 139 10.48 -7.69 3.03
N CYS A 140 9.86 -7.80 1.86
CA CYS A 140 9.45 -6.65 1.05
C CYS A 140 8.13 -6.04 1.55
N ALA A 141 7.17 -6.87 1.97
CA ALA A 141 5.81 -6.41 2.30
C ALA A 141 5.70 -5.43 3.49
N ASP A 142 6.66 -5.42 4.43
CA ASP A 142 6.69 -4.46 5.55
C ASP A 142 7.70 -3.33 5.33
N PHE A 143 8.34 -3.25 4.16
CA PHE A 143 9.46 -2.34 3.93
C PHE A 143 9.10 -0.85 4.14
N ALA A 144 7.94 -0.40 3.65
CA ALA A 144 7.51 1.00 3.84
C ALA A 144 7.45 1.37 5.33
N LEU A 145 6.85 0.52 6.18
CA LEU A 145 6.80 0.77 7.63
C LEU A 145 8.17 0.58 8.29
N ALA A 146 8.99 -0.35 7.81
CA ALA A 146 10.37 -0.49 8.27
C ALA A 146 11.17 0.80 8.01
N ALA A 147 11.02 1.41 6.84
CA ALA A 147 11.63 2.70 6.52
C ALA A 147 11.09 3.85 7.39
N ALA A 148 9.80 3.84 7.73
CA ALA A 148 9.23 4.82 8.66
C ALA A 148 9.73 4.63 10.11
N ARG A 149 9.94 3.39 10.56
CA ARG A 149 10.61 3.11 11.84
C ARG A 149 12.07 3.55 11.80
N LEU A 150 12.78 3.29 10.70
CA LEU A 150 14.14 3.76 10.48
C LEU A 150 14.20 5.28 10.59
N PHE A 151 13.27 5.99 9.96
CA PHE A 151 13.15 7.43 10.08
C PHE A 151 12.98 7.91 11.53
N LYS A 152 12.32 7.14 12.39
CA LYS A 152 12.22 7.47 13.83
C LYS A 152 13.50 7.19 14.63
N VAL A 153 14.36 6.30 14.16
CA VAL A 153 15.66 5.98 14.80
C VAL A 153 16.74 6.97 14.38
N ILE A 154 16.61 7.60 13.21
CA ILE A 154 17.51 8.67 12.76
C ILE A 154 17.48 9.82 13.78
N PRO A 155 18.63 10.44 14.11
CA PRO A 155 18.66 11.59 15.00
C PRO A 155 17.78 12.74 14.49
N PRO A 156 16.94 13.37 15.33
CA PRO A 156 16.04 14.44 14.89
C PRO A 156 16.71 15.62 14.18
N ALA A 157 17.97 15.91 14.53
CA ALA A 157 18.77 16.96 13.88
C ALA A 157 19.07 16.67 12.39
N ALA A 158 18.96 15.42 11.96
CA ALA A 158 19.12 15.02 10.56
C ALA A 158 17.78 14.98 9.79
N HIS A 159 16.65 15.27 10.43
CA HIS A 159 15.33 15.26 9.80
C HIS A 159 15.01 16.59 9.13
N ARG A 160 14.16 16.51 8.11
CA ARG A 160 13.43 17.63 7.53
C ARG A 160 11.95 17.38 7.79
N THR A 161 11.31 18.32 8.47
CA THR A 161 9.90 18.22 8.84
C THR A 161 9.05 19.09 7.92
N VAL A 162 7.81 18.67 7.68
CA VAL A 162 6.79 19.51 7.04
C VAL A 162 5.78 19.97 8.09
N PRO A 163 5.24 21.20 7.97
CA PRO A 163 4.28 21.71 8.93
C PRO A 163 2.89 21.10 8.67
N ALA A 164 2.73 19.82 9.01
CA ALA A 164 1.47 19.10 8.87
C ALA A 164 1.31 18.07 9.99
N HIS A 165 0.14 18.08 10.63
CA HIS A 165 -0.33 17.01 11.50
C HIS A 165 -1.46 16.26 10.79
N VAL A 166 -1.23 15.00 10.42
CA VAL A 166 -2.18 14.20 9.64
C VAL A 166 -2.76 13.09 10.51
N VAL A 167 -4.07 13.18 10.76
CA VAL A 167 -4.85 12.15 11.45
C VAL A 167 -5.44 11.21 10.42
N ILE A 168 -5.15 9.92 10.55
CA ILE A 168 -5.58 8.90 9.60
C ILE A 168 -6.47 7.89 10.30
N SER A 169 -7.73 7.84 9.91
CA SER A 169 -8.62 6.75 10.29
C SER A 169 -8.40 5.55 9.36
N GLY A 170 -8.35 4.34 9.90
CA GLY A 170 -8.08 3.15 9.07
C GLY A 170 -6.61 3.00 8.65
N GLY A 171 -5.67 3.65 9.36
CA GLY A 171 -4.23 3.65 9.06
C GLY A 171 -3.53 2.28 9.11
N ARG A 172 -4.22 1.22 9.54
CA ARG A 172 -3.70 -0.17 9.55
C ARG A 172 -4.06 -0.98 8.31
N GLY A 173 -4.93 -0.46 7.45
CA GLY A 173 -5.25 -1.09 6.16
C GLY A 173 -4.06 -1.05 5.20
N PHE A 174 -4.20 -1.71 4.05
CA PHE A 174 -3.16 -1.73 3.02
C PHE A 174 -2.77 -0.30 2.55
N LEU A 175 -3.75 0.53 2.22
CA LEU A 175 -3.51 1.94 1.86
C LEU A 175 -3.01 2.75 3.06
N GLY A 176 -3.64 2.56 4.23
CA GLY A 176 -3.30 3.28 5.45
C GLY A 176 -1.85 3.08 5.89
N ARG A 177 -1.33 1.84 5.85
CA ARG A 177 0.06 1.53 6.26
C ARG A 177 1.07 2.21 5.35
N ASN A 178 0.85 2.14 4.03
CA ASN A 178 1.72 2.81 3.05
C ASN A 178 1.63 4.34 3.20
N LEU A 179 0.44 4.90 3.44
CA LEU A 179 0.26 6.33 3.65
C LEU A 179 0.91 6.83 4.95
N VAL A 180 0.78 6.09 6.04
CA VAL A 180 1.47 6.39 7.31
C VAL A 180 2.98 6.39 7.08
N ALA A 181 3.49 5.34 6.44
CA ALA A 181 4.91 5.24 6.15
C ALA A 181 5.41 6.42 5.33
N GLU A 182 4.68 6.75 4.26
CA GLU A 182 4.98 7.84 3.35
C GLU A 182 5.03 9.20 4.06
N LEU A 183 4.01 9.53 4.84
CA LEU A 183 3.91 10.81 5.53
C LEU A 183 4.94 10.93 6.66
N VAL A 184 5.16 9.85 7.42
CA VAL A 184 6.20 9.82 8.46
C VAL A 184 7.57 10.01 7.85
N CYS A 185 7.91 9.27 6.79
CA CYS A 185 9.22 9.39 6.14
C CYS A 185 9.41 10.76 5.51
N ARG A 186 8.34 11.49 5.15
CA ARG A 186 8.40 12.88 4.67
C ARG A 186 8.45 13.92 5.80
N GLY A 187 8.50 13.48 7.05
CA GLY A 187 8.64 14.36 8.20
C GLY A 187 7.34 15.04 8.63
N ALA A 188 6.18 14.53 8.23
CA ALA A 188 4.90 14.95 8.78
C ALA A 188 4.69 14.35 10.18
N SER A 189 3.94 15.06 11.03
CA SER A 189 3.38 14.45 12.24
C SER A 189 2.18 13.59 11.84
N VAL A 190 2.11 12.36 12.34
CA VAL A 190 1.05 11.41 11.96
C VAL A 190 0.46 10.76 13.21
N ALA A 191 -0.87 10.79 13.29
CA ALA A 191 -1.67 10.07 14.28
C ALA A 191 -2.65 9.13 13.58
N VAL A 192 -2.89 7.95 14.16
CA VAL A 192 -3.76 6.93 13.58
C VAL A 192 -4.88 6.56 14.52
N LEU A 193 -6.12 6.60 14.00
CA LEU A 193 -7.29 6.09 14.70
C LEU A 193 -7.46 4.61 14.37
N THR A 194 -7.42 3.74 15.39
CA THR A 194 -7.40 2.30 15.19
C THR A 194 -8.17 1.52 16.27
N ARG A 195 -8.80 0.42 15.86
CA ARG A 195 -9.47 -0.52 16.78
C ARG A 195 -8.51 -1.32 17.63
N ASN A 196 -7.36 -1.70 17.07
CA ASN A 196 -6.32 -2.41 17.82
C ASN A 196 -4.98 -1.74 17.54
N ALA A 197 -4.29 -1.31 18.60
CA ALA A 197 -2.95 -0.74 18.48
C ALA A 197 -1.93 -1.85 18.15
N GLU A 198 -0.94 -1.53 17.32
CA GLU A 198 0.20 -2.40 17.06
C GLU A 198 1.44 -1.89 17.83
N PRO A 199 2.17 -2.77 18.53
CA PRO A 199 3.50 -2.45 19.01
C PRO A 199 4.42 -2.04 17.85
N ASP A 200 5.33 -1.09 18.09
CA ASP A 200 6.30 -0.58 17.11
C ASP A 200 5.68 0.05 15.84
N PHE A 201 4.41 0.46 15.86
CA PHE A 201 3.84 1.20 14.75
C PHE A 201 4.48 2.61 14.67
N PRO A 202 4.93 3.08 13.49
CA PRO A 202 5.75 4.29 13.38
C PRO A 202 4.97 5.61 13.48
N ALA A 203 3.81 5.60 14.13
CA ALA A 203 2.93 6.75 14.33
C ALA A 203 2.19 6.63 15.66
N GLU A 204 1.73 7.76 16.19
CA GLU A 204 0.88 7.76 17.39
C GLU A 204 -0.44 7.03 17.09
N GLN A 205 -0.96 6.25 18.04
CA GLN A 205 -2.16 5.46 17.86
C GLN A 205 -3.20 5.79 18.92
N TYR A 206 -4.40 6.15 18.46
CA TYR A 206 -5.54 6.44 19.30
C TYR A 206 -6.58 5.31 19.13
N PRO A 207 -6.95 4.62 20.23
CA PRO A 207 -8.02 3.63 20.20
C PRO A 207 -9.34 4.25 19.73
N TRP A 208 -9.91 3.70 18.66
CA TRP A 208 -11.20 4.14 18.13
C TRP A 208 -11.96 2.97 17.50
N ASP A 209 -13.24 2.87 17.81
CA ASP A 209 -14.12 1.80 17.34
C ASP A 209 -14.82 2.11 16.00
N GLY A 210 -14.68 3.35 15.51
CA GLY A 210 -15.32 3.80 14.28
C GLY A 210 -16.75 4.33 14.47
N ARG A 211 -17.23 4.49 15.70
CA ARG A 211 -18.65 4.79 15.98
C ARG A 211 -18.88 5.80 17.08
N HIS A 212 -18.02 5.85 18.09
CA HIS A 212 -18.22 6.72 19.24
C HIS A 212 -17.10 7.75 19.33
N GLN A 213 -17.46 8.96 19.74
CA GLN A 213 -16.50 9.97 20.17
C GLN A 213 -15.80 9.53 21.46
N GLY A 214 -14.64 10.12 21.73
CA GLY A 214 -13.86 9.80 22.93
C GLY A 214 -12.50 10.47 22.90
N ALA A 215 -11.57 9.93 23.69
CA ALA A 215 -10.22 10.50 23.86
C ALA A 215 -9.46 10.70 22.53
N TRP A 216 -9.77 9.91 21.50
CA TRP A 216 -9.17 10.05 20.17
C TRP A 216 -9.43 11.40 19.51
N ALA A 217 -10.50 12.12 19.89
CA ALA A 217 -10.82 13.43 19.32
C ALA A 217 -9.71 14.47 19.59
N SER A 218 -8.93 14.30 20.66
CA SER A 218 -7.75 15.14 20.94
C SER A 218 -6.71 15.12 19.82
N ALA A 219 -6.64 14.03 19.04
CA ALA A 219 -5.75 13.94 17.88
C ALA A 219 -6.10 14.97 16.79
N LEU A 220 -7.34 15.49 16.75
CA LEU A 220 -7.76 16.52 15.80
C LEU A 220 -7.27 17.94 16.19
N THR A 221 -6.41 18.05 17.21
CA THR A 221 -5.80 19.30 17.65
C THR A 221 -4.28 19.17 17.66
N HIS A 222 -3.57 20.24 17.30
CA HIS A 222 -2.12 20.26 17.34
C HIS A 222 -1.59 21.67 17.53
N GLU A 223 -0.65 21.87 18.46
CA GLU A 223 -0.19 23.20 18.87
C GLU A 223 0.60 23.94 17.79
N LYS A 224 1.31 23.21 16.93
CA LYS A 224 2.32 23.78 16.01
C LYS A 224 1.93 23.75 14.53
N TYR A 225 1.07 22.82 14.13
CA TYR A 225 0.91 22.46 12.71
C TYR A 225 -0.57 22.43 12.34
N PRO A 226 -0.92 22.80 11.09
CA PRO A 226 -2.26 22.59 10.57
C PRO A 226 -2.63 21.10 10.64
N VAL A 227 -3.87 20.84 11.07
CA VAL A 227 -4.41 19.49 11.21
C VAL A 227 -5.15 19.10 9.95
N HIS A 228 -4.83 17.92 9.42
CA HIS A 228 -5.50 17.30 8.28
C HIS A 228 -6.12 15.99 8.71
N LEU A 229 -7.31 15.67 8.22
CA LEU A 229 -7.99 14.41 8.48
C LEU A 229 -8.11 13.59 7.21
N ILE A 230 -7.74 12.31 7.25
CA ILE A 230 -7.93 11.34 6.18
C ILE A 230 -8.76 10.19 6.71
N ASN A 231 -9.96 10.02 6.16
CA ASN A 231 -10.87 8.96 6.57
C ASN A 231 -10.79 7.77 5.61
N LEU A 232 -10.02 6.73 5.97
CA LEU A 232 -9.96 5.45 5.25
C LEU A 232 -10.67 4.32 6.01
N ALA A 233 -11.36 4.63 7.12
CA ALA A 233 -12.05 3.64 7.91
C ALA A 233 -13.24 3.02 7.15
N GLY A 234 -13.36 1.70 7.25
CA GLY A 234 -14.46 0.97 6.67
C GLY A 234 -14.27 -0.54 6.81
N GLU A 235 -15.38 -1.26 6.83
CA GLU A 235 -15.38 -2.72 6.76
C GLU A 235 -14.91 -3.18 5.36
N ARG A 236 -14.19 -4.32 5.33
CA ARG A 236 -13.70 -4.92 4.08
C ARG A 236 -14.86 -5.40 3.20
N VAL A 237 -14.64 -5.33 1.89
CA VAL A 237 -15.61 -5.72 0.84
C VAL A 237 -15.50 -7.19 0.43
N ASP A 238 -14.65 -7.97 1.08
CA ASP A 238 -14.30 -9.36 0.73
C ASP A 238 -15.33 -10.39 1.22
N LYS A 239 -16.45 -9.94 1.80
CA LYS A 239 -17.55 -10.78 2.26
C LYS A 239 -18.61 -11.00 1.18
N ARG A 240 -19.33 -12.10 1.26
CA ARG A 240 -20.48 -12.41 0.40
C ARG A 240 -21.55 -11.32 0.50
N ASN A 241 -22.15 -10.95 -0.63
CA ASN A 241 -23.23 -9.97 -0.69
C ASN A 241 -24.55 -10.54 -0.16
N THR A 242 -24.73 -10.49 1.16
CA THR A 242 -26.04 -10.63 1.80
C THR A 242 -26.55 -9.24 2.20
N ALA A 243 -27.86 -9.07 2.36
CA ALA A 243 -28.43 -7.80 2.83
C ALA A 243 -27.80 -7.36 4.17
N GLU A 244 -27.57 -8.30 5.08
CA GLU A 244 -26.88 -8.06 6.35
C GLU A 244 -25.43 -7.57 6.17
N ASN A 245 -24.66 -8.20 5.28
CA ASN A 245 -23.28 -7.78 5.03
C ASN A 245 -23.21 -6.42 4.34
N ILE A 246 -24.13 -6.12 3.42
CA ILE A 246 -24.24 -4.80 2.79
C ILE A 246 -24.62 -3.74 3.83
N ALA A 247 -25.59 -4.02 4.71
CA ALA A 247 -25.97 -3.11 5.79
C ALA A 247 -24.79 -2.83 6.74
N LYS A 248 -24.04 -3.87 7.14
CA LYS A 248 -22.81 -3.73 7.94
C LYS A 248 -21.74 -2.91 7.22
N LEU A 249 -21.55 -3.14 5.92
CA LEU A 249 -20.60 -2.44 5.07
C LEU A 249 -20.94 -0.94 4.98
N THR A 250 -22.21 -0.61 4.73
CA THR A 250 -22.73 0.76 4.71
C THR A 250 -22.61 1.42 6.08
N ALA A 251 -23.09 0.78 7.15
CA ALA A 251 -23.06 1.34 8.49
C ALA A 251 -21.63 1.68 8.95
N SER A 252 -20.66 0.80 8.67
CA SER A 252 -19.25 1.05 9.03
C SER A 252 -18.65 2.31 8.39
N ARG A 253 -19.17 2.72 7.23
CA ARG A 253 -18.72 3.90 6.46
C ARG A 253 -19.47 5.16 6.88
N VAL A 254 -20.79 5.06 7.00
CA VAL A 254 -21.66 6.18 7.38
C VAL A 254 -21.38 6.60 8.81
N GLN A 255 -21.35 5.66 9.76
CA GLN A 255 -21.15 5.97 11.19
C GLN A 255 -19.77 6.56 11.46
N SER A 256 -18.71 6.00 10.88
CA SER A 256 -17.35 6.52 11.05
C SER A 256 -17.21 7.93 10.51
N THR A 257 -17.82 8.21 9.36
CA THR A 257 -17.83 9.55 8.75
C THR A 257 -18.60 10.55 9.60
N ALA A 258 -19.80 10.19 10.05
CA ALA A 258 -20.61 11.04 10.93
C ALA A 258 -19.89 11.36 12.24
N THR A 259 -19.32 10.34 12.90
CA THR A 259 -18.60 10.52 14.18
C THR A 259 -17.40 11.45 14.03
N LEU A 260 -16.64 11.30 12.95
CA LEU A 260 -15.51 12.19 12.64
C LEU A 260 -15.99 13.63 12.37
N ALA A 261 -17.14 13.78 11.72
CA ALA A 261 -17.67 15.08 11.35
C ALA A 261 -18.17 15.84 12.57
N GLU A 262 -18.87 15.15 13.47
CA GLU A 262 -19.30 15.72 14.75
C GLU A 262 -18.09 16.17 15.59
N ALA A 263 -17.02 15.37 15.65
CA ALA A 263 -15.80 15.74 16.36
C ALA A 263 -15.10 16.95 15.70
N ALA A 264 -15.04 17.00 14.37
CA ALA A 264 -14.46 18.13 13.64
C ALA A 264 -15.28 19.42 13.82
N ALA A 265 -16.61 19.32 13.87
CA ALA A 265 -17.50 20.47 14.07
C ALA A 265 -17.30 21.15 15.43
N ALA A 266 -16.80 20.42 16.43
CA ALA A 266 -16.49 20.95 17.76
C ALA A 266 -15.13 21.67 17.84
N LEU A 267 -14.32 21.67 16.77
CA LEU A 267 -13.00 22.30 16.76
C LEU A 267 -13.11 23.82 16.65
N GLU A 268 -12.36 24.55 17.47
CA GLU A 268 -12.23 26.01 17.38
C GLU A 268 -11.52 26.44 16.09
N THR A 269 -10.49 25.69 15.69
CA THR A 269 -9.75 25.91 14.43
C THR A 269 -10.18 24.86 13.41
N PRO A 270 -10.59 25.25 12.19
CA PRO A 270 -10.98 24.31 11.15
C PRO A 270 -9.80 23.42 10.75
N LEU A 271 -10.12 22.20 10.31
CA LEU A 271 -9.13 21.33 9.66
C LEU A 271 -8.58 22.01 8.41
N ALA A 272 -7.27 21.95 8.17
CA ALA A 272 -6.66 22.49 6.95
C ALA A 272 -7.07 21.72 5.70
N SER A 273 -7.35 20.41 5.84
CA SER A 273 -8.09 19.64 4.85
C SER A 273 -8.72 18.39 5.44
N TRP A 274 -9.85 17.96 4.86
CA TRP A 274 -10.42 16.63 5.05
C TRP A 274 -10.40 15.85 3.73
N ILE A 275 -9.80 14.66 3.72
CA ILE A 275 -9.86 13.70 2.61
C ILE A 275 -10.73 12.52 3.00
N GLN A 276 -11.93 12.47 2.44
CA GLN A 276 -12.91 11.42 2.67
C GLN A 276 -12.73 10.34 1.62
N SER A 277 -12.44 9.10 2.04
CA SER A 277 -12.42 7.98 1.09
C SER A 277 -13.80 7.75 0.48
N SER A 278 -13.80 7.46 -0.81
CA SER A 278 -14.92 6.87 -1.55
C SER A 278 -14.34 5.85 -2.56
N THR A 279 -15.11 5.43 -3.55
CA THR A 279 -14.70 4.44 -4.53
C THR A 279 -15.32 4.68 -5.90
N THR A 280 -14.56 4.39 -6.96
CA THR A 280 -15.08 4.38 -8.32
C THR A 280 -16.13 3.30 -8.55
N ALA A 281 -16.27 2.34 -7.62
CA ALA A 281 -17.38 1.39 -7.60
C ALA A 281 -18.76 2.07 -7.49
N ILE A 282 -18.83 3.36 -7.13
CA ILE A 282 -20.10 4.12 -7.15
C ILE A 282 -20.81 4.07 -8.51
N PHE A 283 -20.07 3.90 -9.62
CA PHE A 283 -20.63 3.74 -10.96
C PHE A 283 -21.15 2.32 -11.29
N GLY A 284 -21.07 1.37 -10.35
CA GLY A 284 -21.62 0.03 -10.51
C GLY A 284 -20.96 -0.78 -11.64
N ASP A 285 -21.76 -1.48 -12.44
CA ASP A 285 -21.27 -2.14 -13.66
C ASP A 285 -21.46 -1.22 -14.87
N GLY A 286 -20.40 -0.46 -15.17
CA GLY A 286 -20.45 0.72 -16.03
C GLY A 286 -20.57 0.43 -17.53
N GLY A 287 -20.48 -0.83 -17.94
CA GLY A 287 -20.48 -1.22 -19.35
C GLY A 287 -19.34 -0.53 -20.12
N GLU A 288 -19.65 0.04 -21.29
CA GLU A 288 -18.67 0.74 -22.14
C GLU A 288 -18.57 2.25 -21.85
N THR A 289 -19.39 2.79 -20.96
CA THR A 289 -19.41 4.21 -20.63
C THR A 289 -18.11 4.61 -19.91
N GLU A 290 -17.55 5.74 -20.33
CA GLU A 290 -16.46 6.41 -19.62
C GLU A 290 -17.03 7.34 -18.56
N PHE A 291 -16.46 7.29 -17.35
CA PHE A 291 -16.89 8.10 -16.22
C PHE A 291 -15.77 9.02 -15.72
N THR A 292 -16.13 10.28 -15.55
CA THR A 292 -15.37 11.39 -14.95
C THR A 292 -16.10 11.92 -13.71
N GLU A 293 -15.53 12.88 -13.00
CA GLU A 293 -16.06 13.39 -11.72
C GLU A 293 -17.49 13.97 -11.83
N ASP A 294 -17.87 14.48 -13.00
CA ASP A 294 -19.19 15.04 -13.32
C ASP A 294 -20.17 14.02 -13.92
N SER A 295 -19.73 12.79 -14.14
CA SER A 295 -20.61 11.76 -14.70
C SER A 295 -21.74 11.41 -13.74
N PRO A 296 -22.98 11.25 -14.23
CA PRO A 296 -24.12 10.92 -13.39
C PRO A 296 -23.98 9.51 -12.81
N LEU A 297 -24.43 9.35 -11.57
CA LEU A 297 -24.53 8.02 -10.95
C LEU A 297 -25.65 7.21 -11.62
N PRO A 298 -25.46 5.90 -11.82
CA PRO A 298 -26.49 5.05 -12.39
C PRO A 298 -27.72 5.00 -11.47
N LYS A 299 -28.92 4.95 -12.07
CA LYS A 299 -30.20 4.81 -11.36
C LYS A 299 -30.97 3.54 -11.75
N ASP A 300 -30.41 2.76 -12.67
CA ASP A 300 -31.00 1.55 -13.24
C ASP A 300 -30.36 0.28 -12.63
N ALA A 301 -30.54 -0.87 -13.27
CA ALA A 301 -29.99 -2.15 -12.81
C ALA A 301 -28.45 -2.18 -12.67
N ARG A 302 -27.73 -1.20 -13.23
CA ARG A 302 -26.28 -1.02 -13.03
C ARG A 302 -25.95 -0.46 -11.66
N ALA A 303 -26.90 0.18 -10.97
CA ALA A 303 -26.73 0.72 -9.62
C ALA A 303 -26.76 -0.42 -8.59
N LEU A 304 -25.58 -0.98 -8.29
CA LEU A 304 -25.49 -2.17 -7.46
C LEU A 304 -25.55 -1.80 -5.96
N PRO A 305 -26.37 -2.48 -5.13
CA PRO A 305 -26.50 -2.15 -3.71
C PRO A 305 -25.18 -2.16 -2.95
N GLU A 306 -24.32 -3.16 -3.20
CA GLU A 306 -23.02 -3.32 -2.56
C GLU A 306 -21.93 -2.36 -3.09
N MET A 307 -22.24 -1.60 -4.15
CA MET A 307 -21.31 -0.67 -4.79
C MET A 307 -21.90 0.74 -4.78
N THR A 308 -22.75 1.08 -5.75
CA THR A 308 -23.45 2.38 -5.85
C THR A 308 -24.22 2.70 -4.57
N GLY A 309 -24.95 1.75 -4.00
CA GLY A 309 -25.74 1.99 -2.78
C GLY A 309 -24.86 2.36 -1.59
N VAL A 310 -23.85 1.54 -1.30
CA VAL A 310 -22.88 1.78 -0.20
C VAL A 310 -22.11 3.08 -0.40
N ALA A 311 -21.56 3.32 -1.60
CA ALA A 311 -20.74 4.49 -1.88
C ALA A 311 -21.57 5.80 -1.89
N SER A 312 -22.79 5.78 -2.44
CA SER A 312 -23.67 6.95 -2.41
C SER A 312 -24.07 7.31 -0.98
N ALA A 313 -24.42 6.32 -0.15
CA ALA A 313 -24.71 6.58 1.27
C ALA A 313 -23.49 7.12 2.03
N TRP A 314 -22.29 6.67 1.64
CA TRP A 314 -21.03 7.13 2.23
C TRP A 314 -20.73 8.60 1.88
N GLU A 315 -20.83 8.96 0.60
CA GLU A 315 -20.64 10.34 0.15
C GLU A 315 -21.74 11.26 0.70
N GLN A 316 -22.99 10.78 0.76
CA GLN A 316 -24.10 11.53 1.34
C GLN A 316 -23.83 11.86 2.81
N ALA A 317 -23.37 10.89 3.62
CA ALA A 317 -23.03 11.13 5.02
C ALA A 317 -21.93 12.19 5.22
N PHE A 318 -21.01 12.30 4.26
CA PHE A 318 -19.98 13.35 4.27
C PHE A 318 -20.52 14.71 3.82
N ASN A 319 -21.38 14.75 2.81
CA ASN A 319 -21.97 15.98 2.28
C ASN A 319 -23.00 16.60 3.24
N ASP A 320 -23.76 15.75 3.94
CA ASP A 320 -24.73 16.17 4.96
C ASP A 320 -24.04 16.63 6.24
N ALA A 321 -22.83 16.12 6.50
CA ALA A 321 -21.99 16.62 7.55
C ALA A 321 -21.54 18.05 7.24
N GLN A 322 -21.78 18.98 8.16
CA GLN A 322 -21.17 20.30 8.13
C GLN A 322 -19.68 20.16 8.51
N VAL A 323 -18.87 19.76 7.54
CA VAL A 323 -17.45 19.50 7.74
C VAL A 323 -16.72 20.82 8.02
N ASN A 324 -16.19 20.96 9.24
CA ASN A 324 -15.37 22.09 9.64
C ASN A 324 -13.94 21.96 9.09
N ALA A 325 -13.78 22.17 7.78
CA ALA A 325 -12.50 22.11 7.08
C ALA A 325 -12.37 23.21 6.02
N ALA A 326 -11.17 23.77 5.87
CA ALA A 326 -10.86 24.76 4.84
C ALA A 326 -10.91 24.17 3.42
N ARG A 327 -10.59 22.87 3.28
CA ARG A 327 -10.65 22.12 2.02
C ARG A 327 -11.21 20.74 2.29
N SER A 328 -12.17 20.31 1.48
CA SER A 328 -12.82 19.01 1.62
C SER A 328 -12.75 18.26 0.30
N TYR A 329 -12.37 16.98 0.37
CA TYR A 329 -12.21 16.11 -0.78
C TYR A 329 -13.00 14.83 -0.61
N VAL A 330 -13.69 14.41 -1.66
CA VAL A 330 -14.23 13.05 -1.79
C VAL A 330 -13.34 12.30 -2.78
N LEU A 331 -12.51 11.40 -2.27
CA LEU A 331 -11.52 10.68 -3.08
C LEU A 331 -12.08 9.34 -3.55
N ARG A 332 -12.64 9.31 -4.76
CA ARG A 332 -13.13 8.08 -5.40
C ARG A 332 -11.95 7.26 -5.91
N THR A 333 -11.49 6.34 -5.07
CA THR A 333 -10.31 5.52 -5.38
C THR A 333 -10.67 4.34 -6.28
N SER A 334 -9.91 4.17 -7.37
CA SER A 334 -9.97 2.98 -8.23
C SER A 334 -9.15 1.83 -7.63
N LEU A 335 -8.87 0.76 -8.38
CA LEU A 335 -8.07 -0.34 -7.85
C LEU A 335 -6.60 0.08 -7.69
N VAL A 336 -6.12 0.20 -6.46
CA VAL A 336 -4.72 0.58 -6.20
C VAL A 336 -3.79 -0.61 -6.41
N MET A 337 -2.88 -0.48 -7.36
CA MET A 337 -1.95 -1.53 -7.80
C MET A 337 -0.58 -1.36 -7.16
N HIS A 338 -0.08 -2.48 -6.65
CA HIS A 338 1.22 -2.65 -6.01
C HIS A 338 1.50 -4.16 -5.97
N PRO A 339 2.74 -4.64 -6.00
CA PRO A 339 3.03 -6.07 -5.93
C PRO A 339 2.40 -6.79 -4.72
N ASP A 340 2.21 -6.09 -3.60
CA ASP A 340 1.58 -6.62 -2.37
C ASP A 340 0.08 -6.28 -2.24
N ALA A 341 -0.55 -5.72 -3.28
CA ALA A 341 -1.96 -5.36 -3.24
C ALA A 341 -2.82 -6.60 -2.93
N PRO A 342 -3.73 -6.55 -1.94
CA PRO A 342 -4.53 -7.72 -1.53
C PRO A 342 -5.32 -8.35 -2.68
N LEU A 343 -5.77 -7.55 -3.64
CA LEU A 343 -6.48 -8.02 -4.84
C LEU A 343 -5.63 -8.94 -5.72
N LEU A 344 -4.31 -8.77 -5.74
CA LEU A 344 -3.43 -9.59 -6.58
C LEU A 344 -3.27 -11.00 -6.05
N LYS A 345 -3.52 -11.27 -4.78
CA LYS A 345 -3.39 -12.62 -4.20
C LYS A 345 -4.29 -13.65 -4.92
N PRO A 346 -5.63 -13.45 -5.01
CA PRO A 346 -6.48 -14.38 -5.73
C PRO A 346 -6.18 -14.42 -7.23
N LEU A 347 -5.83 -13.29 -7.86
CA LEU A 347 -5.48 -13.25 -9.29
C LEU A 347 -4.18 -14.02 -9.58
N SER A 348 -3.18 -13.87 -8.72
CA SER A 348 -1.91 -14.59 -8.81
C SER A 348 -2.12 -16.08 -8.60
N LEU A 349 -2.97 -16.48 -7.65
CA LEU A 349 -3.30 -17.90 -7.47
C LEU A 349 -3.84 -18.51 -8.77
N LEU A 350 -4.81 -17.85 -9.41
CA LEU A 350 -5.36 -18.29 -10.69
C LEU A 350 -4.28 -18.43 -11.76
N VAL A 351 -3.37 -17.46 -11.88
CA VAL A 351 -2.26 -17.50 -12.83
C VAL A 351 -1.32 -18.68 -12.55
N HIS A 352 -0.93 -18.91 -11.29
CA HIS A 352 0.01 -19.98 -10.93
C HIS A 352 -0.60 -21.37 -11.05
N THR A 353 -1.93 -21.50 -11.03
CA THR A 353 -2.63 -22.78 -11.29
C THR A 353 -3.00 -22.96 -12.77
N GLY A 354 -2.53 -22.09 -13.68
CA GLY A 354 -2.84 -22.14 -15.12
C GLY A 354 -4.26 -21.65 -15.49
N MET A 355 -5.05 -21.25 -14.49
CA MET A 355 -6.42 -20.74 -14.62
C MET A 355 -6.45 -19.21 -14.69
N GLY A 356 -5.37 -18.58 -15.15
CA GLY A 356 -5.20 -17.14 -15.23
C GLY A 356 -5.63 -16.52 -16.55
N GLY A 357 -6.63 -17.07 -17.25
CA GLY A 357 -7.21 -16.48 -18.45
C GLY A 357 -8.26 -15.40 -18.14
N PRO A 358 -8.96 -14.90 -19.17
CA PRO A 358 -10.02 -13.91 -18.96
C PRO A 358 -11.08 -14.39 -17.97
N LEU A 359 -11.43 -13.53 -17.02
CA LEU A 359 -12.49 -13.77 -16.04
C LEU A 359 -13.82 -13.32 -16.63
N GLY A 360 -14.82 -14.20 -16.64
CA GLY A 360 -16.10 -13.92 -17.28
C GLY A 360 -15.96 -13.69 -18.79
N SER A 361 -16.45 -12.54 -19.29
CA SER A 361 -16.28 -12.16 -20.70
C SER A 361 -14.87 -11.65 -21.02
N GLY A 362 -14.10 -11.26 -20.00
CA GLY A 362 -12.80 -10.60 -20.17
C GLY A 362 -12.87 -9.15 -20.65
N LYS A 363 -14.07 -8.64 -20.95
CA LYS A 363 -14.29 -7.29 -21.51
C LYS A 363 -14.56 -6.26 -20.42
N GLN A 364 -14.80 -6.66 -19.18
CA GLN A 364 -15.03 -5.71 -18.09
C GLN A 364 -13.81 -4.79 -17.92
N TRP A 365 -14.07 -3.49 -17.78
CA TRP A 365 -13.03 -2.49 -17.56
C TRP A 365 -12.45 -2.57 -16.15
N PHE A 366 -11.13 -2.43 -16.08
CA PHE A 366 -10.30 -2.44 -14.90
C PHE A 366 -9.62 -1.07 -14.80
N SER A 367 -10.28 -0.15 -14.10
CA SER A 367 -9.69 1.14 -13.76
C SER A 367 -8.84 0.98 -12.51
N TRP A 368 -7.62 1.50 -12.57
CA TRP A 368 -6.58 1.26 -11.57
C TRP A 368 -5.75 2.52 -11.35
N ILE A 369 -4.97 2.55 -10.28
CA ILE A 369 -3.94 3.58 -10.04
C ILE A 369 -2.76 2.90 -9.36
N GLY A 370 -1.53 3.28 -9.70
CA GLY A 370 -0.35 2.79 -8.99
C GLY A 370 -0.29 3.33 -7.55
N MET A 371 0.29 2.58 -6.62
CA MET A 371 0.42 3.02 -5.22
C MET A 371 1.19 4.34 -5.08
N GLU A 372 2.28 4.54 -5.82
CA GLU A 372 3.07 5.79 -5.73
C GLU A 372 2.26 6.98 -6.24
N ASP A 373 1.55 6.82 -7.37
CA ASP A 373 0.67 7.89 -7.88
C ASP A 373 -0.49 8.18 -6.91
N TRP A 374 -1.03 7.15 -6.24
CA TRP A 374 -2.06 7.34 -5.22
C TRP A 374 -1.52 8.08 -3.99
N LEU A 375 -0.34 7.71 -3.49
CA LEU A 375 0.32 8.39 -2.38
C LEU A 375 0.64 9.85 -2.74
N ARG A 376 1.16 10.08 -3.94
CA ARG A 376 1.44 11.42 -4.47
C ARG A 376 0.19 12.25 -4.53
N LEU A 377 -0.88 11.73 -5.12
CA LEU A 377 -2.18 12.40 -5.14
C LEU A 377 -2.61 12.81 -3.72
N VAL A 378 -2.54 11.91 -2.74
CA VAL A 378 -2.88 12.27 -1.35
C VAL A 378 -2.01 13.43 -0.82
N ARG A 379 -0.71 13.45 -1.11
CA ARG A 379 0.17 14.57 -0.75
C ARG A 379 -0.24 15.88 -1.44
N ASN A 380 -0.66 15.84 -2.71
CA ASN A 380 -1.22 16.99 -3.41
C ASN A 380 -2.52 17.50 -2.76
N LEU A 381 -3.44 16.60 -2.39
CA LEU A 381 -4.70 16.95 -1.70
C LEU A 381 -4.44 17.59 -0.32
N LEU A 382 -3.40 17.16 0.39
CA LEU A 382 -2.96 17.78 1.65
C LEU A 382 -2.33 19.17 1.42
N GLY A 383 -1.93 19.51 0.19
CA GLY A 383 -1.17 20.71 -0.14
C GLY A 383 0.32 20.61 0.18
N LEU A 384 0.85 19.38 0.27
CA LEU A 384 2.26 19.10 0.54
C LEU A 384 3.08 18.90 -0.74
N GLU A 385 2.43 18.85 -1.90
CA GLU A 385 3.04 18.62 -3.19
C GLU A 385 2.30 19.38 -4.30
N THR A 386 3.02 19.71 -5.37
CA THR A 386 2.48 20.34 -6.58
C THR A 386 2.18 19.30 -7.67
N PRO A 387 1.16 19.51 -8.52
CA PRO A 387 0.27 20.68 -8.57
C PRO A 387 -0.80 20.68 -7.46
N PRO A 388 -1.36 21.85 -7.10
CA PRO A 388 -2.54 21.90 -6.23
C PRO A 388 -3.75 21.28 -6.93
N ILE A 389 -4.55 20.51 -6.20
CA ILE A 389 -5.79 19.91 -6.70
C ILE A 389 -6.99 20.64 -6.09
N PRO A 390 -7.99 21.05 -6.91
CA PRO A 390 -9.17 21.74 -6.40
C PRO A 390 -9.98 20.86 -5.44
N ALA A 391 -10.54 21.47 -4.39
CA ALA A 391 -11.44 20.80 -3.46
C ALA A 391 -12.70 20.27 -4.17
N GLY A 392 -13.27 19.18 -3.66
CA GLY A 392 -14.43 18.50 -4.23
C GLY A 392 -14.19 17.02 -4.51
N VAL A 393 -14.93 16.47 -5.47
CA VAL A 393 -14.79 15.08 -5.90
C VAL A 393 -13.53 14.93 -6.76
N VAL A 394 -12.71 13.92 -6.47
CA VAL A 394 -11.52 13.59 -7.25
C VAL A 394 -11.48 12.10 -7.50
N HIS A 395 -11.26 11.68 -8.74
CA HIS A 395 -11.00 10.28 -9.08
C HIS A 395 -9.52 9.96 -8.94
N ALA A 396 -9.18 8.97 -8.10
CA ALA A 396 -7.83 8.39 -8.10
C ALA A 396 -7.79 7.22 -9.10
N ALA A 397 -7.64 7.55 -10.39
CA ALA A 397 -7.63 6.60 -11.50
C ALA A 397 -6.61 7.01 -12.56
N ASN A 398 -5.80 6.05 -12.99
CA ASN A 398 -4.85 6.19 -14.09
C ASN A 398 -5.61 6.46 -15.41
N PRO A 399 -5.07 7.31 -16.31
CA PRO A 399 -5.71 7.65 -17.59
C PRO A 399 -5.82 6.48 -18.58
N HIS A 400 -5.15 5.35 -18.32
CA HIS A 400 -5.12 4.18 -19.18
C HIS A 400 -5.77 2.95 -18.49
N PRO A 401 -7.11 2.92 -18.36
CA PRO A 401 -7.81 1.76 -17.85
C PRO A 401 -7.65 0.56 -18.81
N LEU A 402 -7.57 -0.64 -18.25
CA LEU A 402 -7.37 -1.87 -19.01
C LEU A 402 -8.65 -2.68 -19.06
N ARG A 403 -8.71 -3.66 -19.97
CA ARG A 403 -9.70 -4.74 -19.93
C ARG A 403 -9.18 -5.87 -19.06
N ASN A 404 -10.09 -6.65 -18.49
CA ASN A 404 -9.70 -7.80 -17.68
C ASN A 404 -8.79 -8.79 -18.44
N HIS A 405 -9.04 -9.05 -19.73
CA HIS A 405 -8.17 -9.94 -20.49
C HIS A 405 -6.73 -9.41 -20.63
N GLU A 406 -6.56 -8.08 -20.71
CA GLU A 406 -5.24 -7.41 -20.74
C GLU A 406 -4.55 -7.53 -19.38
N VAL A 407 -5.28 -7.29 -18.28
CA VAL A 407 -4.78 -7.49 -16.91
C VAL A 407 -4.30 -8.92 -16.70
N MET A 408 -5.12 -9.91 -17.06
CA MET A 408 -4.77 -11.31 -16.91
C MET A 408 -3.59 -11.70 -17.82
N ALA A 409 -3.49 -11.12 -19.03
CA ALA A 409 -2.35 -11.31 -19.91
C ALA A 409 -1.06 -10.72 -19.32
N ALA A 410 -1.12 -9.52 -18.74
CA ALA A 410 -0.01 -8.89 -18.04
C ALA A 410 0.48 -9.78 -16.88
N LEU A 411 -0.43 -10.23 -16.00
CA LEU A 411 -0.07 -11.10 -14.87
C LEU A 411 0.58 -12.42 -15.31
N ARG A 412 0.11 -13.01 -16.42
CA ARG A 412 0.73 -14.21 -17.01
C ARG A 412 2.13 -13.93 -17.55
N SER A 413 2.31 -12.79 -18.23
CA SER A 413 3.61 -12.37 -18.75
C SER A 413 4.63 -12.20 -17.63
N ILE A 414 4.24 -11.52 -16.54
CA ILE A 414 5.02 -11.35 -15.31
C ILE A 414 5.44 -12.72 -14.78
N ALA A 415 4.47 -13.61 -14.55
CA ALA A 415 4.72 -14.96 -14.02
C ALA A 415 5.50 -15.87 -14.99
N GLY A 416 5.52 -15.58 -16.29
CA GLY A 416 6.09 -16.45 -17.32
C GLY A 416 5.31 -17.74 -17.51
N LEU A 417 4.00 -17.71 -17.27
CA LEU A 417 3.12 -18.88 -17.36
C LEU A 417 2.07 -18.69 -18.47
N PRO A 418 1.72 -19.74 -19.24
CA PRO A 418 0.54 -19.70 -20.09
C PRO A 418 -0.72 -19.67 -19.23
N GLY A 419 -1.89 -19.46 -19.84
CA GLY A 419 -3.14 -19.55 -19.09
C GLY A 419 -4.33 -19.83 -19.97
N LEU A 420 -5.23 -20.65 -19.45
CA LEU A 420 -6.48 -21.02 -20.08
C LEU A 420 -7.59 -20.04 -19.66
N PRO A 421 -8.52 -19.66 -20.55
CA PRO A 421 -9.70 -18.89 -20.19
C PRO A 421 -10.45 -19.51 -19.02
N THR A 422 -10.64 -18.72 -17.96
CA THR A 422 -11.23 -19.16 -16.69
C THR A 422 -12.76 -19.13 -16.73
N GLY A 423 -13.33 -18.32 -17.64
CA GLY A 423 -14.78 -18.16 -17.81
C GLY A 423 -15.46 -17.59 -16.57
N THR A 424 -16.79 -17.74 -16.46
CA THR A 424 -17.58 -17.24 -15.32
C THR A 424 -17.71 -18.24 -14.16
N LEU A 425 -17.56 -19.55 -14.43
CA LEU A 425 -17.87 -20.60 -13.45
C LEU A 425 -16.83 -20.68 -12.32
N LEU A 426 -15.55 -20.67 -12.66
CA LEU A 426 -14.45 -20.74 -11.70
C LEU A 426 -14.41 -19.56 -10.71
N PRO A 427 -14.56 -18.29 -11.13
CA PRO A 427 -14.63 -17.17 -10.20
C PRO A 427 -15.86 -17.23 -9.28
N LYS A 428 -17.01 -17.70 -9.78
CA LYS A 428 -18.22 -17.90 -8.96
C LYS A 428 -18.05 -19.02 -7.94
N LEU A 429 -17.42 -20.14 -8.32
CA LEU A 429 -17.13 -21.26 -7.42
C LEU A 429 -16.07 -20.87 -6.38
N GLY A 430 -15.00 -20.19 -6.79
CA GLY A 430 -13.97 -19.68 -5.87
C GLY A 430 -14.54 -18.66 -4.89
N ALA A 431 -15.37 -17.73 -5.36
CA ALA A 431 -16.05 -16.79 -4.50
C ALA A 431 -17.04 -17.46 -3.53
N ALA A 432 -17.78 -18.46 -4.00
CA ALA A 432 -18.68 -19.25 -3.15
C ALA A 432 -17.90 -20.04 -2.08
N ALA A 433 -16.79 -20.68 -2.45
CA ALA A 433 -15.93 -21.43 -1.53
C ALA A 433 -15.23 -20.52 -0.50
N LEU A 434 -14.82 -19.32 -0.92
CA LEU A 434 -14.18 -18.32 -0.05
C LEU A 434 -15.18 -17.44 0.70
N GLY A 435 -16.50 -17.62 0.49
CA GLY A 435 -17.52 -16.74 1.05
C GLY A 435 -17.36 -15.27 0.66
N SER A 436 -16.82 -14.99 -0.53
CA SER A 436 -16.48 -13.65 -1.05
C SER A 436 -17.38 -13.22 -2.21
N ASN A 437 -17.23 -11.98 -2.68
CA ASN A 437 -18.07 -11.42 -3.74
C ASN A 437 -17.44 -11.59 -5.15
N ALA A 438 -17.96 -12.52 -5.94
CA ALA A 438 -17.53 -12.74 -7.33
C ALA A 438 -17.71 -11.51 -8.22
N ARG A 439 -18.69 -10.63 -7.93
CA ARG A 439 -19.00 -9.47 -8.76
C ARG A 439 -17.88 -8.43 -8.75
N VAL A 440 -17.06 -8.39 -7.70
CA VAL A 440 -15.85 -7.53 -7.67
C VAL A 440 -14.91 -7.88 -8.82
N ALA A 441 -14.81 -9.16 -9.19
CA ALA A 441 -13.96 -9.62 -10.30
C ALA A 441 -14.68 -9.64 -11.67
N LEU A 442 -16.01 -9.70 -11.67
CA LEU A 442 -16.84 -9.90 -12.88
C LEU A 442 -17.51 -8.63 -13.42
N THR A 443 -17.47 -7.53 -12.68
CA THR A 443 -18.02 -6.23 -13.10
C THR A 443 -16.88 -5.25 -13.40
N GLY A 444 -17.12 -4.26 -14.25
CA GLY A 444 -16.11 -3.25 -14.60
C GLY A 444 -16.67 -1.84 -14.71
N ARG A 445 -15.77 -0.86 -14.81
CA ARG A 445 -16.08 0.54 -15.12
C ARG A 445 -14.85 1.21 -15.71
N LYS A 446 -15.03 2.00 -16.77
CA LYS A 446 -13.97 2.81 -17.37
C LYS A 446 -13.99 4.18 -16.71
N VAL A 447 -13.03 4.44 -15.83
CA VAL A 447 -12.99 5.66 -15.02
C VAL A 447 -11.66 6.33 -15.23
N THR A 448 -11.72 7.61 -15.57
CA THR A 448 -10.58 8.51 -15.70
C THR A 448 -10.80 9.71 -14.79
N SER A 449 -9.79 10.56 -14.62
CA SER A 449 -9.91 11.79 -13.85
C SER A 449 -9.71 13.00 -14.74
N ARG A 450 -10.78 13.78 -14.91
CA ARG A 450 -10.68 15.09 -15.55
C ARG A 450 -10.00 16.09 -14.62
N VAL A 451 -10.32 16.04 -13.33
CA VAL A 451 -9.74 16.94 -12.31
C VAL A 451 -8.22 16.85 -12.26
N LEU A 452 -7.65 15.63 -12.31
CA LEU A 452 -6.20 15.46 -12.32
C LEU A 452 -5.56 15.93 -13.62
N ALA A 453 -6.20 15.68 -14.76
CA ALA A 453 -5.73 16.17 -16.05
C ALA A 453 -5.71 17.71 -16.10
N ASP A 454 -6.81 18.36 -15.70
CA ASP A 454 -6.95 19.82 -15.68
C ASP A 454 -5.97 20.48 -14.71
N ALA A 455 -5.65 19.81 -13.59
CA ALA A 455 -4.66 20.29 -12.63
C ALA A 455 -3.20 20.06 -13.09
N GLY A 456 -2.96 19.34 -14.19
CA GLY A 456 -1.62 19.00 -14.65
C GLY A 456 -0.92 17.94 -13.81
N PHE A 457 -1.67 17.04 -13.16
CA PHE A 457 -1.09 15.93 -12.40
C PHE A 457 -0.51 14.89 -13.38
N GLU A 458 0.81 14.72 -13.34
CA GLU A 458 1.51 13.74 -14.18
C GLU A 458 1.57 12.38 -13.49
N PHE A 459 1.11 11.31 -14.13
CA PHE A 459 1.23 9.96 -13.58
C PHE A 459 2.62 9.39 -13.84
N THR A 460 3.24 8.80 -12.82
CA THR A 460 4.54 8.11 -12.92
C THR A 460 4.38 6.62 -13.22
N GLN A 461 3.23 6.03 -12.88
CA GLN A 461 2.94 4.61 -13.01
C GLN A 461 1.85 4.38 -14.08
N ASN A 462 2.22 4.53 -15.35
CA ASN A 462 1.31 4.34 -16.50
C ASN A 462 1.34 2.92 -17.09
N ASP A 463 2.42 2.18 -16.87
CA ASP A 463 2.52 0.78 -17.30
C ASP A 463 2.11 -0.15 -16.16
N PHE A 464 1.04 -0.91 -16.39
CA PHE A 464 0.48 -1.83 -15.42
C PHE A 464 1.46 -2.97 -15.07
N SER A 465 2.19 -3.49 -16.05
CA SER A 465 3.15 -4.57 -15.84
C SER A 465 4.36 -4.10 -15.03
N ALA A 466 4.93 -2.95 -15.37
CA ALA A 466 6.05 -2.34 -14.64
C ALA A 466 5.65 -2.05 -13.18
N THR A 467 4.46 -1.48 -12.97
CA THR A 467 3.90 -1.21 -11.64
C THR A 467 3.84 -2.45 -10.74
N LEU A 468 3.55 -3.62 -11.33
CA LEU A 468 3.46 -4.89 -10.59
C LEU A 468 4.79 -5.65 -10.49
N HIS A 469 5.78 -5.30 -11.30
CA HIS A 469 7.12 -5.86 -11.22
C HIS A 469 7.94 -5.23 -10.08
N GLY A 470 7.62 -3.99 -9.68
CA GLY A 470 8.39 -3.24 -8.68
C GLY A 470 9.71 -2.70 -9.26
N GLU A 471 9.67 -2.23 -10.51
CA GLU A 471 10.77 -1.52 -11.18
C GLU A 471 10.61 -0.01 -11.08
#